data_AF-A0A2V5M250-F1
#
_entry.id   AF-A0A2V5M250-F1
#
_cell.length_a   1.000
_cell.length_b   1.000
_cell.length_c   1.000
_cell.angle_alpha   90.00
_cell.angle_beta   90.00
_cell.angle_gamma   90.00
#
_symmetry.space_group_name_H-M   'P 1'
#
loop_
_entity.id
_entity.type
_entity.pdbx_description
1 polymer ?
#
loop_
_entity_poly.entity_id
_entity_poly.type
_entity_poly.pdbx_seq_one_letter_code
_entity_poly.pdbx_strand_id
1 'polypeptide(L)'
;MDELEFFNPFDETHPIKFKPKEKNVAPGYYRTASLVSVWSSAPLLHKNMLGTFTSDPSVAGRMDAFNDAIEKLLWPEKRLNKDSIWRTQDDCSLHLRKEFVPRTLRGLADRDGYIKVGMIPKGTPINLVANLEPDFRHLDIFLKIANKLIKIKTTDVSRDEAAAEFNQLIPGLLAANKCPDFIEDKGHYFGTDLPDTDKRALIEYLKTF
;
A
#
# COMPACT_ATOMS: atom_id res chain seq x y z
N MET A 1 -12.64 -18.11 -9.02
CA MET A 1 -12.79 -16.81 -8.35
C MET A 1 -13.07 -15.78 -9.42
N ASP A 2 -14.03 -14.92 -9.15
CA ASP A 2 -14.43 -13.85 -10.07
C ASP A 2 -13.30 -12.81 -10.19
N GLU A 3 -13.27 -12.11 -11.33
CA GLU A 3 -12.34 -11.01 -11.58
C GLU A 3 -12.72 -9.82 -10.68
N LEU A 4 -11.76 -9.30 -9.92
CA LEU A 4 -11.94 -8.14 -9.06
C LEU A 4 -11.51 -6.87 -9.80
N GLU A 5 -12.22 -5.77 -9.54
CA GLU A 5 -11.89 -4.46 -10.08
C GLU A 5 -11.35 -3.54 -8.97
N PHE A 6 -10.16 -3.01 -9.18
CA PHE A 6 -9.51 -2.05 -8.28
C PHE A 6 -9.32 -0.69 -8.95
N PHE A 7 -9.29 0.36 -8.13
CA PHE A 7 -9.00 1.70 -8.59
C PHE A 7 -7.55 1.78 -9.12
N ASN A 8 -7.38 2.39 -10.28
CA ASN A 8 -6.09 2.59 -10.91
C ASN A 8 -5.59 4.02 -10.65
N PRO A 9 -4.55 4.22 -9.83
CA PRO A 9 -4.02 5.55 -9.53
C PRO A 9 -3.24 6.19 -10.71
N PHE A 10 -3.01 5.46 -11.79
CA PHE A 10 -2.29 5.92 -12.99
C PHE A 10 -3.20 6.20 -14.19
N ASP A 11 -4.41 5.62 -14.20
CA ASP A 11 -5.43 5.84 -15.22
C ASP A 11 -6.82 5.62 -14.63
N GLU A 12 -7.49 6.69 -14.23
CA GLU A 12 -8.81 6.59 -13.58
C GLU A 12 -9.90 6.00 -14.50
N THR A 13 -9.69 5.99 -15.82
CA THR A 13 -10.67 5.49 -16.79
C THR A 13 -10.62 3.98 -16.98
N HIS A 14 -9.48 3.36 -16.67
CA HIS A 14 -9.26 1.93 -16.81
C HIS A 14 -8.96 1.28 -15.45
N PRO A 15 -9.97 0.69 -14.79
CA PRO A 15 -9.76 0.00 -13.52
C PRO A 15 -8.82 -1.20 -13.69
N ILE A 16 -8.08 -1.52 -12.63
CA ILE A 16 -7.19 -2.67 -12.61
C ILE A 16 -8.03 -3.92 -12.44
N LYS A 17 -8.00 -4.78 -13.46
CA LYS A 17 -8.59 -6.11 -13.40
C LYS A 17 -7.61 -7.08 -12.77
N PHE A 18 -8.02 -7.64 -11.63
CA PHE A 18 -7.18 -8.55 -10.86
C PHE A 18 -7.88 -9.88 -10.67
N LYS A 19 -7.19 -10.95 -11.08
CA LYS A 19 -7.61 -12.32 -10.81
C LYS A 19 -6.69 -12.94 -9.75
N PRO A 20 -7.21 -13.29 -8.57
CA PRO A 20 -6.42 -13.97 -7.55
C PRO A 20 -5.81 -15.27 -8.10
N LYS A 21 -4.55 -15.54 -7.79
CA LYS A 21 -3.89 -16.80 -8.17
C LYS A 21 -4.56 -17.98 -7.43
N GLU A 22 -4.66 -19.14 -8.07
CA GLU A 22 -5.29 -20.31 -7.45
C GLU A 22 -4.38 -21.04 -6.46
N LYS A 23 -3.06 -20.86 -6.56
CA LYS A 23 -2.03 -21.53 -5.73
C LYS A 23 -1.00 -20.52 -5.25
N ASN A 24 -0.37 -20.82 -4.11
CA ASN A 24 0.63 -19.96 -3.45
C ASN A 24 0.13 -18.54 -3.14
N VAL A 25 -1.18 -18.40 -2.96
CA VAL A 25 -1.74 -17.19 -2.37
C VAL A 25 -1.56 -17.27 -0.86
N ALA A 26 -1.10 -16.17 -0.27
CA ALA A 26 -1.20 -15.96 1.17
C ALA A 26 -2.69 -16.07 1.59
N PRO A 27 -3.03 -16.05 2.89
CA PRO A 27 -4.38 -16.36 3.38
C PRO A 27 -5.53 -15.64 2.65
N GLY A 28 -5.27 -14.50 1.99
CA GLY A 28 -6.23 -13.85 1.10
C GLY A 28 -7.33 -13.10 1.84
N TYR A 29 -7.26 -13.07 3.18
CA TYR A 29 -8.13 -12.31 4.05
C TYR A 29 -7.35 -11.80 5.26
N TYR A 30 -7.85 -10.71 5.85
CA TYR A 30 -7.48 -10.30 7.20
C TYR A 30 -8.41 -10.96 8.20
N ARG A 31 -7.88 -11.36 9.35
CA ARG A 31 -8.71 -11.87 10.44
C ARG A 31 -9.56 -10.73 10.99
N THR A 32 -10.80 -11.02 11.35
CA THR A 32 -11.65 -10.09 12.08
C THR A 32 -10.98 -9.77 13.42
N ALA A 33 -10.69 -8.49 13.65
CA ALA A 33 -10.09 -8.03 14.91
C ALA A 33 -11.10 -8.18 16.05
N SER A 34 -10.61 -8.40 17.28
CA SER A 34 -11.44 -8.32 18.47
C SER A 34 -11.92 -6.88 18.66
N LEU A 35 -13.19 -6.73 19.03
CA LEU A 35 -13.75 -5.43 19.41
C LEU A 35 -13.50 -5.07 20.88
N VAL A 36 -12.93 -6.00 21.66
CA VAL A 36 -12.57 -5.74 23.06
C VAL A 36 -11.48 -4.68 23.12
N SER A 37 -11.76 -3.60 23.86
CA SER A 37 -10.87 -2.46 24.05
C SER A 37 -10.45 -1.76 22.76
N VAL A 38 -11.26 -1.87 21.69
CA VAL A 38 -11.01 -1.24 20.38
C VAL A 38 -10.92 0.28 20.48
N TRP A 39 -11.55 0.88 21.50
CA TRP A 39 -11.44 2.30 21.80
C TRP A 39 -10.02 2.78 22.08
N SER A 40 -9.10 1.87 22.42
CA SER A 40 -7.72 2.19 22.75
C SER A 40 -6.72 1.98 21.61
N SER A 41 -7.13 1.36 20.51
CA SER A 41 -6.24 0.88 19.43
C SER A 41 -6.35 1.67 18.12
N ALA A 42 -7.09 2.79 18.11
CA ALA A 42 -7.13 3.67 16.95
C ALA A 42 -5.76 4.30 16.66
N PRO A 43 -5.39 4.52 15.37
CA PRO A 43 -6.18 4.31 14.15
C PRO A 43 -6.44 2.83 13.81
N LEU A 44 -7.57 2.56 13.17
CA LEU A 44 -8.04 1.21 12.86
C LEU A 44 -7.56 0.70 11.49
N LEU A 45 -7.87 -0.57 11.21
CA LEU A 45 -7.40 -1.38 10.08
C LEU A 45 -5.91 -1.75 10.15
N HIS A 46 -5.52 -2.79 9.42
CA HIS A 46 -4.15 -3.32 9.43
C HIS A 46 -3.07 -2.32 8.95
N LYS A 47 -3.46 -1.24 8.27
CA LYS A 47 -2.57 -0.16 7.79
C LYS A 47 -2.61 1.09 8.67
N ASN A 48 -3.39 1.08 9.76
CA ASN A 48 -3.63 2.25 10.62
C ASN A 48 -4.11 3.48 9.82
N MET A 49 -4.94 3.25 8.80
CA MET A 49 -5.40 4.30 7.87
C MET A 49 -6.81 4.80 8.15
N LEU A 50 -7.50 4.21 9.12
CA LEU A 50 -8.84 4.60 9.47
C LEU A 50 -8.84 5.32 10.81
N GLY A 51 -8.82 6.65 10.77
CA GLY A 51 -8.81 7.50 11.96
C GLY A 51 -7.59 8.42 12.03
N THR A 52 -7.65 9.39 12.94
CA THR A 52 -6.61 10.39 13.13
C THR A 52 -5.56 9.90 14.11
N PHE A 53 -4.30 10.03 13.74
CA PHE A 53 -3.19 9.79 14.67
C PHE A 53 -2.95 11.05 15.52
N THR A 54 -3.42 11.05 16.77
CA THR A 54 -3.37 12.22 17.66
C THR A 54 -2.00 12.41 18.33
N SER A 55 -1.15 11.38 18.35
CA SER A 55 0.12 11.36 19.11
C SER A 55 -0.03 11.68 20.61
N ASP A 56 -1.25 11.68 21.15
CA ASP A 56 -1.55 11.93 22.56
C ASP A 56 -1.91 10.61 23.26
N PRO A 57 -1.07 10.13 24.21
CA PRO A 57 -1.32 8.91 24.96
C PRO A 57 -2.35 9.09 26.09
N SER A 58 -2.97 10.26 26.25
CA SER A 58 -4.03 10.47 27.25
C SER A 58 -5.31 9.69 26.90
N VAL A 59 -6.22 9.56 27.88
CA VAL A 59 -7.55 8.99 27.62
C VAL A 59 -8.32 9.84 26.61
N ALA A 60 -8.20 11.18 26.70
CA ALA A 60 -8.85 12.09 25.77
C ALA A 60 -8.33 11.89 24.34
N GLY A 61 -7.01 11.87 24.16
CA GLY A 61 -6.37 11.65 22.86
C GLY A 61 -6.72 10.32 22.21
N ARG A 62 -6.85 9.24 23.00
CA ARG A 62 -7.34 7.94 22.51
C ARG A 62 -8.82 7.98 22.14
N MET A 63 -9.65 8.63 22.95
CA MET A 63 -11.08 8.75 22.70
C MET A 63 -11.36 9.54 21.43
N ASP A 64 -10.59 10.61 21.18
CA ASP A 64 -10.68 11.40 19.96
C ASP A 64 -10.28 10.59 18.72
N ALA A 65 -9.14 9.88 18.78
CA ALA A 65 -8.69 8.99 17.71
C ALA A 65 -9.72 7.88 17.43
N PHE A 66 -10.29 7.29 18.49
CA PHE A 66 -11.32 6.26 18.38
C PHE A 66 -12.60 6.77 17.75
N ASN A 67 -13.15 7.89 18.24
CA ASN A 67 -14.40 8.45 17.73
C ASN A 67 -14.29 8.73 16.23
N ASP A 68 -13.18 9.32 15.78
CA ASP A 68 -12.92 9.56 14.36
C ASP A 68 -12.79 8.25 13.56
N ALA A 69 -12.03 7.28 14.08
CA ALA A 69 -11.81 6.00 13.42
C ALA A 69 -13.08 5.16 13.28
N ILE A 70 -13.86 5.03 14.36
CA ILE A 70 -15.06 4.19 14.39
C ILE A 70 -16.22 4.82 13.62
N GLU A 71 -16.30 6.16 13.61
CA GLU A 71 -17.24 6.87 12.76
C GLU A 71 -16.92 6.62 11.28
N LYS A 72 -15.65 6.73 10.88
CA LYS A 72 -15.23 6.37 9.52
C LYS A 72 -15.45 4.88 9.20
N LEU A 73 -15.40 3.99 10.20
CA LEU A 73 -15.69 2.57 10.01
C LEU A 73 -17.16 2.34 9.64
N LEU A 74 -18.09 2.96 10.39
CA LEU A 74 -19.54 2.78 10.23
C LEU A 74 -20.17 3.66 9.13
N TRP A 75 -19.49 4.74 8.75
CA TRP A 75 -19.87 5.63 7.65
C TRP A 75 -18.73 5.71 6.61
N PRO A 76 -18.64 4.74 5.68
CA PRO A 76 -17.57 4.66 4.67
C PRO A 76 -17.42 5.91 3.80
N GLU A 77 -18.49 6.69 3.63
CA GLU A 77 -18.49 7.96 2.90
C GLU A 77 -17.65 9.06 3.58
N LYS A 78 -17.34 8.91 4.87
CA LYS A 78 -16.47 9.83 5.62
C LYS A 78 -14.98 9.48 5.52
N ARG A 79 -14.64 8.39 4.83
CA ARG A 79 -13.26 7.93 4.62
C ARG A 79 -12.55 8.78 3.56
N LEU A 80 -11.22 8.72 3.55
CA LEU A 80 -10.38 9.45 2.59
C LEU A 80 -10.44 8.80 1.20
N ASN A 81 -10.66 7.48 1.14
CA ASN A 81 -10.82 6.73 -0.11
C ASN A 81 -9.60 6.95 -1.04
N LYS A 82 -9.75 7.60 -2.21
CA LYS A 82 -8.63 7.84 -3.13
C LYS A 82 -7.47 8.61 -2.49
N ASP A 83 -7.76 9.44 -1.49
CA ASP A 83 -6.76 10.23 -0.78
C ASP A 83 -6.01 9.43 0.29
N SER A 84 -6.43 8.20 0.59
CA SER A 84 -5.72 7.30 1.52
C SER A 84 -4.51 6.61 0.89
N ILE A 85 -4.30 6.75 -0.42
CA ILE A 85 -3.19 6.13 -1.13
C ILE A 85 -1.86 6.73 -0.65
N TRP A 86 -1.02 5.92 -0.01
CA TRP A 86 0.34 6.34 0.33
C TRP A 86 1.16 6.59 -0.94
N ARG A 87 1.69 7.81 -1.07
CA ARG A 87 2.54 8.23 -2.18
C ARG A 87 3.89 8.73 -1.68
N THR A 88 4.93 8.57 -2.49
CA THR A 88 6.26 9.13 -2.21
C THR A 88 6.20 10.65 -2.13
N GLN A 89 6.79 11.24 -1.08
CA GLN A 89 6.81 12.70 -0.88
C GLN A 89 7.89 13.38 -1.72
N ASP A 90 8.98 12.66 -1.98
CA ASP A 90 10.15 13.09 -2.74
C ASP A 90 10.65 11.95 -3.62
N ASP A 91 11.54 12.27 -4.56
CA ASP A 91 12.19 11.26 -5.38
C ASP A 91 13.08 10.38 -4.50
N CYS A 92 12.92 9.07 -4.62
CA CYS A 92 13.61 8.14 -3.74
C CYS A 92 14.20 6.94 -4.50
N SER A 93 15.08 6.23 -3.83
CA SER A 93 15.68 4.99 -4.33
C SER A 93 15.58 3.91 -3.27
N LEU A 94 15.28 2.69 -3.70
CA LEU A 94 15.28 1.52 -2.84
C LEU A 94 16.73 1.01 -2.69
N HIS A 95 17.18 0.84 -1.46
CA HIS A 95 18.50 0.28 -1.15
C HIS A 95 18.37 -1.20 -0.80
N LEU A 96 18.88 -2.06 -1.68
CA LEU A 96 18.87 -3.52 -1.47
C LEU A 96 20.30 -4.00 -1.20
N ARG A 97 20.51 -4.79 -0.16
CA ARG A 97 21.82 -5.42 0.04
C ARG A 97 22.05 -6.49 -1.03
N LYS A 98 23.31 -6.66 -1.44
CA LYS A 98 23.72 -7.66 -2.45
C LYS A 98 23.31 -9.10 -2.08
N GLU A 99 23.18 -9.41 -0.79
CA GLU A 99 22.78 -10.74 -0.32
C GLU A 99 21.32 -11.09 -0.65
N PHE A 100 20.43 -10.08 -0.70
CA PHE A 100 19.00 -10.25 -0.98
C PHE A 100 18.67 -10.29 -2.47
N VAL A 101 19.65 -10.04 -3.34
CA VAL A 101 19.46 -10.11 -4.79
C VAL A 101 20.06 -11.40 -5.39
N PRO A 102 19.56 -11.84 -6.56
CA PRO A 102 20.11 -13.00 -7.25
C PRO A 102 21.61 -12.82 -7.55
N ARG A 103 22.36 -13.93 -7.59
CA ARG A 103 23.83 -13.91 -7.78
C ARG A 103 24.28 -13.11 -9.00
N THR A 104 23.49 -13.13 -10.08
CA THR A 104 23.75 -12.39 -11.32
C THR A 104 23.74 -10.87 -11.13
N LEU A 105 22.99 -10.36 -10.17
CA LEU A 105 22.87 -8.92 -9.90
C LEU A 105 23.81 -8.42 -8.81
N ARG A 106 24.52 -9.31 -8.11
CA ARG A 106 25.46 -8.94 -7.03
C ARG A 106 26.62 -8.06 -7.50
N GLY A 107 27.02 -8.20 -8.76
CA GLY A 107 28.08 -7.39 -9.37
C GLY A 107 27.73 -5.90 -9.54
N LEU A 108 26.46 -5.54 -9.36
CA LEU A 108 25.96 -4.16 -9.44
C LEU A 108 25.98 -3.43 -8.10
N ALA A 109 26.41 -4.10 -7.03
CA ALA A 109 26.52 -3.49 -5.73
C ALA A 109 27.65 -2.45 -5.74
N ASP A 110 27.37 -1.29 -5.15
CA ASP A 110 28.37 -0.26 -4.91
C ASP A 110 29.41 -0.78 -3.89
N ARG A 111 30.47 0.01 -3.65
CA ARG A 111 31.55 -0.36 -2.71
C ARG A 111 31.06 -0.61 -1.28
N ASP A 112 29.90 -0.07 -0.92
CA ASP A 112 29.22 -0.27 0.36
C ASP A 112 28.40 -1.59 0.45
N GLY A 113 28.32 -2.35 -0.64
CA GLY A 113 27.58 -3.61 -0.72
C GLY A 113 26.08 -3.45 -0.98
N TYR A 114 25.60 -2.25 -1.29
CA TYR A 114 24.21 -1.97 -1.63
C TYR A 114 24.00 -1.77 -3.13
N ILE A 115 22.85 -2.20 -3.60
CA ILE A 115 22.33 -1.94 -4.94
C ILE A 115 21.24 -0.88 -4.78
N LYS A 116 21.45 0.27 -5.39
CA LYS A 116 20.46 1.34 -5.46
C LYS A 116 19.54 1.07 -6.65
N VAL A 117 18.26 0.86 -6.36
CA VAL A 117 17.20 0.60 -7.34
C VAL A 117 16.32 1.84 -7.37
N GLY A 118 16.45 2.67 -8.42
CA GLY A 118 15.78 3.97 -8.55
C GLY A 118 16.31 4.75 -9.75
N MET A 119 15.67 5.84 -10.19
CA MET A 119 14.84 6.79 -9.46
C MET A 119 13.33 6.45 -9.41
N ILE A 120 12.73 6.41 -8.21
CA ILE A 120 11.28 6.34 -8.00
C ILE A 120 10.78 7.79 -7.88
N PRO A 121 9.94 8.27 -8.81
CA PRO A 121 9.47 9.66 -8.79
C PRO A 121 8.58 9.98 -7.58
N LYS A 122 8.58 11.24 -7.15
CA LYS A 122 7.56 11.80 -6.25
C LYS A 122 6.13 11.52 -6.75
N GLY A 123 5.22 11.23 -5.82
CA GLY A 123 3.81 10.96 -6.10
C GLY A 123 3.50 9.50 -6.47
N THR A 124 4.52 8.62 -6.51
CA THR A 124 4.37 7.21 -6.82
C THR A 124 3.72 6.46 -5.65
N PRO A 125 2.65 5.68 -5.86
CA PRO A 125 2.06 4.83 -4.83
C PRO A 125 3.07 3.84 -4.24
N ILE A 126 3.22 3.82 -2.91
CA ILE A 126 4.22 2.98 -2.22
C ILE A 126 3.96 1.49 -2.46
N ASN A 127 2.70 1.08 -2.42
CA ASN A 127 2.29 -0.31 -2.65
C ASN A 127 2.60 -0.82 -4.06
N LEU A 128 2.92 0.05 -5.04
CA LEU A 128 3.33 -0.38 -6.38
C LEU A 128 4.63 -1.19 -6.31
N VAL A 129 5.54 -0.76 -5.43
CA VAL A 129 6.86 -1.37 -5.25
C VAL A 129 6.86 -2.32 -4.06
N ALA A 130 6.17 -1.97 -2.97
CA ALA A 130 6.19 -2.76 -1.73
C ALA A 130 5.48 -4.12 -1.85
N ASN A 131 4.46 -4.24 -2.71
CA ASN A 131 3.72 -5.49 -2.93
C ASN A 131 4.32 -6.37 -4.04
N LEU A 132 5.52 -6.05 -4.52
CA LEU A 132 6.23 -6.90 -5.45
C LEU A 132 6.74 -8.14 -4.72
N GLU A 133 6.45 -9.32 -5.27
CA GLU A 133 7.01 -10.55 -4.74
C GLU A 133 8.47 -10.65 -5.21
N PRO A 134 9.46 -10.80 -4.29
CA PRO A 134 10.84 -11.07 -4.66
C PRO A 134 11.00 -12.53 -5.10
N ASP A 135 10.10 -12.98 -5.97
CA ASP A 135 10.14 -14.32 -6.52
C ASP A 135 10.96 -14.32 -7.80
N PHE A 136 12.05 -15.07 -7.78
CA PHE A 136 12.95 -15.31 -8.90
C PHE A 136 12.26 -16.00 -10.10
N ARG A 137 10.97 -16.34 -10.01
CA ARG A 137 10.15 -16.77 -11.16
C ARG A 137 9.79 -15.63 -12.12
N HIS A 138 9.82 -14.37 -11.66
CA HIS A 138 9.63 -13.18 -12.49
C HIS A 138 10.96 -12.40 -12.66
N LEU A 139 12.08 -13.12 -12.56
CA LEU A 139 13.43 -12.58 -12.64
C LEU A 139 13.63 -11.73 -13.89
N ASP A 140 13.03 -12.10 -15.01
CA ASP A 140 13.09 -11.41 -16.30
C ASP A 140 12.40 -10.05 -16.28
N ILE A 141 11.31 -9.87 -15.53
CA ILE A 141 10.69 -8.55 -15.30
C ILE A 141 11.60 -7.72 -14.38
N PHE A 142 12.08 -8.33 -13.29
CA PHE A 142 13.00 -7.69 -12.35
C PHE A 142 14.32 -7.30 -13.01
N LEU A 143 14.86 -8.13 -13.90
CA LEU A 143 16.08 -7.89 -14.68
C LEU A 143 15.86 -6.82 -15.74
N LYS A 144 14.69 -6.78 -16.40
CA LYS A 144 14.34 -5.70 -17.33
C LYS A 144 14.24 -4.36 -16.61
N ILE A 145 13.59 -4.35 -15.45
CA ILE A 145 13.47 -3.17 -14.57
C ILE A 145 14.85 -2.77 -14.07
N ALA A 146 15.62 -3.70 -13.50
CA ALA A 146 16.97 -3.45 -13.00
C ALA A 146 17.90 -2.96 -14.11
N ASN A 147 17.92 -3.59 -15.29
CA ASN A 147 18.73 -3.16 -16.42
C ASN A 147 18.36 -1.75 -16.93
N LYS A 148 17.07 -1.38 -16.93
CA LYS A 148 16.66 0.00 -17.23
C LYS A 148 17.11 0.97 -16.14
N LEU A 149 16.89 0.66 -14.87
CA LEU A 149 17.31 1.52 -13.75
C LEU A 149 18.85 1.65 -13.65
N ILE A 150 19.60 0.63 -14.06
CA ILE A 150 21.07 0.68 -14.15
C ILE A 150 21.50 1.59 -15.31
N LYS A 151 20.82 1.56 -16.46
CA LYS A 151 21.09 2.49 -17.57
C LYS A 151 20.88 3.93 -17.16
N ILE A 152 19.87 4.20 -16.33
CA ILE A 152 19.62 5.53 -15.74
C ILE A 152 20.76 5.94 -14.79
N LYS A 153 21.43 5.00 -14.11
CA LYS A 153 22.58 5.30 -13.24
C LYS A 153 23.88 5.55 -14.02
N THR A 154 24.06 4.91 -15.18
CA THR A 154 25.27 5.03 -16.01
C THR A 154 25.24 6.19 -17.01
N THR A 155 24.06 6.68 -17.30
CA THR A 155 23.84 7.83 -18.19
C THR A 155 23.43 8.98 -17.26
N ASP A 156 24.02 10.16 -17.36
CA ASP A 156 23.65 11.32 -16.53
C ASP A 156 22.32 11.87 -17.03
N VAL A 157 21.25 11.09 -16.83
CA VAL A 157 19.91 11.33 -17.38
C VAL A 157 19.23 12.41 -16.56
N SER A 158 18.51 13.33 -17.22
CA SER A 158 17.73 14.34 -16.52
C SER A 158 16.62 13.70 -15.67
N ARG A 159 16.19 14.38 -14.61
CA ARG A 159 15.12 13.91 -13.71
C ARG A 159 13.85 13.50 -14.49
N ASP A 160 13.45 14.31 -15.48
CA ASP A 160 12.21 14.10 -16.23
C ASP A 160 12.29 12.87 -17.13
N GLU A 161 13.44 12.63 -17.74
CA GLU A 161 13.70 11.43 -18.53
C GLU A 161 13.73 10.16 -17.66
N ALA A 162 14.36 10.22 -16.48
CA ALA A 162 14.35 9.11 -15.53
C ALA A 162 12.92 8.78 -15.02
N ALA A 163 12.10 9.82 -14.79
CA ALA A 163 10.69 9.64 -14.45
C ALA A 163 9.88 9.04 -15.62
N ALA A 164 10.14 9.48 -16.85
CA ALA A 164 9.51 8.90 -18.04
C ALA A 164 9.87 7.42 -18.23
N GLU A 165 11.14 7.06 -18.00
CA GLU A 165 11.57 5.66 -18.02
C GLU A 165 10.89 4.82 -16.94
N PHE A 166 10.76 5.36 -15.72
CA PHE A 166 10.01 4.69 -14.64
C PHE A 166 8.55 4.49 -15.01
N ASN A 167 7.90 5.49 -15.62
CA ASN A 167 6.49 5.40 -16.03
C ASN A 167 6.25 4.27 -17.04
N GLN A 168 7.21 4.00 -17.93
CA GLN A 168 7.13 2.85 -18.85
C GLN A 168 7.14 1.49 -18.14
N LEU A 169 7.62 1.43 -16.89
CA LEU A 169 7.67 0.20 -16.10
C LEU A 169 6.36 -0.06 -15.34
N ILE A 170 5.51 0.95 -15.15
CA ILE A 170 4.27 0.86 -14.37
C ILE A 170 3.39 -0.33 -14.79
N PRO A 171 3.10 -0.58 -16.09
CA PRO A 171 2.26 -1.71 -16.48
C PRO A 171 2.87 -3.07 -16.06
N GLY A 172 4.20 -3.20 -16.17
CA GLY A 172 4.91 -4.40 -15.74
C GLY A 172 4.93 -4.58 -14.22
N LEU A 173 5.07 -3.46 -13.48
CA LEU A 173 4.99 -3.45 -12.02
C LEU A 173 3.60 -3.81 -11.53
N LEU A 174 2.54 -3.30 -12.16
CA LEU A 174 1.15 -3.66 -11.85
C LEU A 174 0.87 -5.14 -12.12
N ALA A 175 1.35 -5.69 -13.24
CA ALA A 175 1.19 -7.11 -13.55
C ALA A 175 1.95 -8.03 -12.59
N ALA A 176 3.10 -7.57 -12.07
CA ALA A 176 3.89 -8.28 -11.08
C ALA A 176 3.41 -8.06 -9.63
N ASN A 177 2.49 -7.11 -9.41
CA ASN A 177 2.00 -6.76 -8.09
C ASN A 177 1.08 -7.85 -7.53
N LYS A 178 1.34 -8.31 -6.31
CA LYS A 178 0.54 -9.36 -5.67
C LYS A 178 -0.83 -8.86 -5.21
N CYS A 179 -0.93 -7.57 -4.90
CA CYS A 179 -2.14 -6.93 -4.40
C CYS A 179 -2.20 -5.48 -4.92
N PRO A 180 -2.71 -5.27 -6.16
CA PRO A 180 -2.82 -3.95 -6.76
C PRO A 180 -4.04 -3.17 -6.24
N ASP A 181 -4.40 -3.33 -4.96
CA ASP A 181 -5.37 -2.48 -4.27
C ASP A 181 -4.62 -1.38 -3.52
N PHE A 182 -4.74 -0.16 -4.01
CA PHE A 182 -3.99 1.00 -3.52
C PHE A 182 -4.74 1.78 -2.44
N ILE A 183 -6.06 1.62 -2.34
CA ILE A 183 -6.87 2.35 -1.37
C ILE A 183 -6.73 1.66 -0.01
N GLU A 184 -6.23 2.40 0.97
CA GLU A 184 -5.75 1.80 2.22
C GLU A 184 -6.80 1.72 3.31
N ASP A 185 -7.83 2.55 3.21
CA ASP A 185 -8.98 2.61 4.11
C ASP A 185 -10.21 1.88 3.56
N LYS A 186 -10.05 1.04 2.53
CA LYS A 186 -11.12 0.24 1.93
C LYS A 186 -11.41 -1.05 2.71
N GLY A 187 -12.65 -1.52 2.63
CA GLY A 187 -13.08 -2.80 3.20
C GLY A 187 -13.67 -2.68 4.61
N HIS A 188 -14.01 -3.82 5.20
CA HIS A 188 -14.72 -3.92 6.50
C HIS A 188 -16.01 -3.08 6.52
N TYR A 189 -17.02 -3.52 5.75
CA TYR A 189 -18.32 -2.85 5.62
C TYR A 189 -19.40 -3.41 6.56
N PHE A 190 -19.05 -4.33 7.46
CA PHE A 190 -20.00 -4.91 8.39
C PHE A 190 -20.56 -3.83 9.34
N GLY A 191 -21.89 -3.73 9.44
CA GLY A 191 -22.57 -2.72 10.27
C GLY A 191 -22.75 -1.35 9.60
N THR A 192 -22.35 -1.19 8.34
CA THR A 192 -22.56 0.06 7.58
C THR A 192 -24.01 0.26 7.13
N ASP A 193 -24.77 -0.83 7.08
CA ASP A 193 -26.20 -0.92 6.76
C ASP A 193 -27.12 -0.64 7.95
N LEU A 194 -26.57 -0.54 9.16
CA LEU A 194 -27.34 -0.22 10.37
C LEU A 194 -27.93 1.21 10.30
N PRO A 195 -29.09 1.45 10.92
CA PRO A 195 -29.59 2.80 11.14
C PRO A 195 -28.58 3.67 11.92
N ASP A 196 -28.56 4.98 11.66
CA ASP A 196 -27.64 5.90 12.32
C ASP A 196 -27.76 5.88 13.86
N THR A 197 -28.97 5.65 14.38
CA THR A 197 -29.21 5.49 15.83
C THR A 197 -28.44 4.30 16.39
N ASP A 198 -28.46 3.18 15.67
CA ASP A 198 -27.85 1.92 16.10
C ASP A 198 -26.33 2.00 15.96
N LYS A 199 -25.84 2.67 14.91
CA LYS A 199 -24.41 2.97 14.76
C LYS A 199 -23.89 3.79 15.93
N ARG A 200 -24.61 4.85 16.33
CA ARG A 200 -24.25 5.69 17.49
C ARG A 200 -24.30 4.88 18.78
N ALA A 201 -25.34 4.08 18.99
CA ALA A 201 -25.44 3.21 20.17
C ALA A 201 -24.29 2.18 20.24
N LEU A 202 -23.92 1.58 19.11
CA LEU A 202 -22.79 0.66 19.01
C LEU A 202 -21.47 1.35 19.37
N ILE A 203 -21.25 2.59 18.92
CA ILE A 203 -20.06 3.35 19.30
C ILE A 203 -19.98 3.55 20.81
N GLU A 204 -21.07 3.97 21.45
CA GLU A 204 -21.10 4.14 22.90
C GLU A 204 -20.90 2.82 23.64
N TYR A 205 -21.48 1.72 23.15
CA TYR A 205 -21.25 0.39 23.69
C TYR A 205 -19.78 -0.02 23.61
N LEU A 206 -19.12 0.20 22.47
CA LEU A 206 -17.69 -0.12 22.28
C LEU A 206 -16.73 0.67 23.19
N LYS A 207 -17.17 1.78 23.78
CA LYS A 207 -16.38 2.54 24.76
C LYS A 207 -16.34 1.86 26.13
N THR A 208 -17.20 0.87 26.40
CA THR A 208 -17.37 0.30 27.74
C THR A 208 -16.56 -0.98 28.00
N PHE A 209 -15.87 -1.54 27.01
CA PHE A 209 -15.06 -2.76 27.16
C PHE A 209 -13.81 -2.76 26.27
#